data_AF-A0A9D1J7H1-F1
#
_entry.id   AF-A0A9D1J7H1-F1
#
_cell.length_a   1.000
_cell.length_b   1.000
_cell.length_c   1.000
_cell.angle_alpha   90.00
_cell.angle_beta   90.00
_cell.angle_gamma   90.00
#
_symmetry.space_group_name_H-M   'P 1'
#
loop_
_entity.id
_entity.type
_entity.pdbx_description
1 polymer ?
#
loop_
_entity_poly.entity_id
_entity_poly.type
_entity_poly.pdbx_seq_one_letter_code
_entity_poly.pdbx_strand_id
1 'polypeptide(L)'
;MAEKTNIVKEVNNNEKGTALQAVKAVAVLVVICLVCCLLLALCNDLLYVTEEEKFNRAMRKIYPEFSLAEEVALDSKYSSNATYGEVLSVVKSTDGAYILQTKGIGGFSSGTITIYVAVTGGENPTIAGWTILANEGQSFIGNITSNHQKTWFIGDSISEVQSVSVGNGFGSGATYSEMAICNAINMAGYYCMNALGLGSNPEGEALQAVMDLLGADYASYTLTGRGNVLSANAGSGTVATLLSTDTDTLSYLFTGTGDKGDVQAFVYGEGDGIKIIVVTDSGIVTSENVADGDAALLAVQSKPLYTTTLGSYTAFALTTSVEAGADSTVYTVAGLGIGTVPSTYVLKVTVTNDGGAGKVSAIEIATDGYVPGAPSQADTDKLATSLVGATSATVDGIYTSDHVAGATQSANLITVAVKAALAQFDATVAAE
;
A
#
# COMPACT_ATOMS: atom_id res chain seq x y z
N MET A 1 -65.85 -46.57 -96.83
CA MET A 1 -65.97 -45.60 -95.72
C MET A 1 -65.24 -46.17 -94.53
N ALA A 2 -64.37 -45.35 -93.94
CA ALA A 2 -63.47 -45.71 -92.86
C ALA A 2 -64.21 -45.99 -91.55
N GLU A 3 -63.67 -46.87 -90.71
CA GLU A 3 -63.40 -46.50 -89.32
C GLU A 3 -62.36 -47.44 -88.68
N LYS A 4 -61.26 -46.85 -88.23
CA LYS A 4 -60.25 -47.50 -87.37
C LYS A 4 -60.82 -47.57 -85.96
N THR A 5 -60.93 -48.78 -85.41
CA THR A 5 -61.26 -48.97 -84.00
C THR A 5 -60.13 -48.46 -83.12
N ASN A 6 -60.45 -47.41 -82.36
CA ASN A 6 -59.58 -46.71 -81.43
C ASN A 6 -59.31 -47.58 -80.20
N ILE A 7 -58.03 -47.78 -79.88
CA ILE A 7 -57.56 -48.35 -78.62
C ILE A 7 -57.77 -47.27 -77.56
N VAL A 8 -58.74 -47.45 -76.67
CA VAL A 8 -58.88 -46.63 -75.48
C VAL A 8 -58.61 -47.50 -74.26
N LYS A 9 -57.85 -46.89 -73.35
CA LYS A 9 -57.68 -47.20 -71.92
C LYS A 9 -56.52 -48.13 -71.60
N GLU A 10 -55.39 -47.54 -71.24
CA GLU A 10 -55.06 -47.35 -69.82
C GLU A 10 -53.89 -46.36 -69.70
N VAL A 11 -54.19 -45.10 -69.37
CA VAL A 11 -53.19 -44.18 -68.82
C VAL A 11 -53.52 -43.99 -67.34
N ASN A 12 -52.79 -44.77 -66.56
CA ASN A 12 -52.42 -44.65 -65.17
C ASN A 12 -52.84 -43.32 -64.47
N ASN A 13 -53.88 -43.36 -63.65
CA ASN A 13 -54.26 -42.27 -62.74
C ASN A 13 -53.48 -42.37 -61.41
N ASN A 14 -52.16 -42.13 -61.42
CA ASN A 14 -51.35 -42.20 -60.18
C ASN A 14 -50.67 -40.88 -59.76
N GLU A 15 -51.09 -39.73 -60.27
CA GLU A 15 -50.47 -38.43 -59.93
C GLU A 15 -51.00 -37.76 -58.65
N LYS A 16 -51.94 -38.38 -57.90
CA LYS A 16 -52.49 -37.79 -56.65
C LYS A 16 -51.73 -38.19 -55.37
N GLY A 17 -50.73 -39.07 -55.45
CA GLY A 17 -50.00 -39.60 -54.28
C GLY A 17 -48.87 -38.71 -53.76
N THR A 18 -48.20 -37.94 -54.62
CA THR A 18 -46.89 -37.32 -54.32
C THR A 18 -47.01 -35.90 -53.78
N ALA A 19 -47.91 -35.08 -54.33
CA ALA A 19 -48.06 -33.68 -53.92
C ALA A 19 -48.78 -33.52 -52.57
N LEU A 20 -49.82 -34.32 -52.30
CA LEU A 20 -50.56 -34.27 -51.05
C LEU A 20 -49.74 -34.79 -49.86
N GLN A 21 -48.87 -35.80 -50.09
CA GLN A 21 -47.91 -36.26 -49.09
C GLN A 21 -46.83 -35.21 -48.81
N ALA A 22 -46.31 -34.55 -49.84
CA ALA A 22 -45.36 -33.46 -49.67
C ALA A 22 -45.94 -32.29 -48.85
N VAL A 23 -47.18 -31.87 -49.14
CA VAL A 23 -47.87 -30.80 -48.39
C VAL A 23 -48.09 -31.20 -46.92
N LYS A 24 -48.48 -32.46 -46.64
CA LYS A 24 -48.61 -32.95 -45.27
C LYS A 24 -47.28 -32.97 -44.53
N ALA A 25 -46.20 -33.39 -45.18
CA ALA A 25 -44.86 -33.40 -44.59
C ALA A 25 -44.40 -31.97 -44.23
N VAL A 26 -44.63 -31.01 -45.12
CA VAL A 26 -44.31 -29.58 -44.86
C VAL A 26 -45.17 -29.03 -43.72
N ALA A 27 -46.48 -29.31 -43.71
CA ALA A 27 -47.36 -28.86 -42.64
C ALA A 27 -46.93 -29.42 -41.27
N VAL A 28 -46.55 -30.70 -41.21
CA VAL A 28 -46.01 -31.32 -39.99
C VAL A 28 -44.71 -30.65 -39.55
N LEU A 29 -43.80 -30.34 -40.47
CA LEU A 29 -42.55 -29.65 -40.17
C LEU A 29 -42.81 -28.26 -39.56
N VAL A 30 -43.77 -27.50 -40.10
CA VAL A 30 -44.16 -26.18 -39.59
C VAL A 30 -44.75 -26.30 -38.18
N VAL A 31 -45.60 -27.29 -37.93
CA VAL A 31 -46.17 -27.54 -36.59
C VAL A 31 -45.07 -27.89 -35.59
N ILE A 32 -44.13 -28.77 -35.96
CA ILE A 32 -42.98 -29.12 -35.11
C ILE A 32 -42.13 -27.87 -34.85
N CYS A 33 -41.83 -27.06 -35.86
CA CYS A 33 -41.12 -25.80 -35.69
C CYS A 33 -41.86 -24.84 -34.73
N LEU A 34 -43.17 -24.69 -34.86
CA LEU A 34 -43.96 -23.86 -33.96
C LEU A 34 -43.90 -24.35 -32.51
N VAL A 35 -44.05 -25.67 -32.31
CA VAL A 35 -43.94 -26.28 -30.97
C VAL A 35 -42.53 -26.11 -30.42
N CYS A 36 -41.49 -26.33 -31.21
CA CYS A 36 -40.11 -26.11 -30.81
C CYS A 36 -39.85 -24.64 -30.45
N CYS A 37 -40.25 -23.68 -31.29
CA CYS A 37 -40.10 -22.26 -31.00
C CYS A 37 -40.84 -21.85 -29.72
N LEU A 38 -42.05 -22.38 -29.49
CA LEU A 38 -42.80 -22.13 -28.26
C LEU A 38 -42.10 -22.71 -27.04
N LEU A 39 -41.60 -23.95 -27.12
CA LEU A 39 -40.86 -24.59 -26.03
C LEU A 39 -39.53 -23.88 -25.75
N LEU A 40 -38.81 -23.44 -26.79
CA LEU A 40 -37.59 -22.64 -26.62
C LEU A 40 -37.88 -21.29 -25.97
N ALA A 41 -38.96 -20.61 -26.35
CA ALA A 41 -39.37 -19.36 -25.73
C ALA A 41 -39.70 -19.55 -24.24
N LEU A 42 -40.46 -20.59 -23.91
CA LEU A 42 -40.78 -20.93 -22.51
C LEU A 42 -39.55 -21.33 -21.70
N CYS A 43 -38.67 -22.16 -22.27
CA CYS A 43 -37.41 -22.53 -21.62
C CYS A 43 -36.48 -21.34 -21.45
N ASN A 44 -36.45 -20.41 -22.41
CA ASN A 44 -35.68 -19.18 -22.29
C ASN A 44 -36.25 -18.31 -21.18
N ASP A 45 -37.56 -18.03 -21.15
CA ASP A 45 -38.16 -17.21 -20.08
C ASP A 45 -38.03 -17.85 -18.68
N LEU A 46 -38.12 -19.18 -18.57
CA LEU A 46 -38.03 -19.87 -17.29
C LEU A 46 -36.59 -20.02 -16.77
N LEU A 47 -35.61 -20.15 -17.66
CA LEU A 47 -34.21 -20.40 -17.30
C LEU A 47 -33.30 -19.18 -17.47
N TYR A 48 -33.82 -18.09 -18.05
CA TYR A 48 -33.08 -16.85 -18.17
C TYR A 48 -32.86 -16.26 -16.78
N VAL A 49 -31.60 -16.23 -16.38
CA VAL A 49 -31.14 -15.53 -15.18
C VAL A 49 -30.52 -14.23 -15.65
N THR A 50 -31.04 -13.12 -15.12
CA THR A 50 -30.55 -11.77 -15.44
C THR A 50 -29.08 -11.63 -15.06
N GLU A 51 -28.36 -10.69 -15.68
CA GLU A 51 -26.96 -10.44 -15.33
C GLU A 51 -26.82 -9.95 -13.88
N GLU A 52 -27.78 -9.17 -13.41
CA GLU A 52 -27.88 -8.73 -12.01
C GLU A 52 -28.04 -9.91 -11.05
N GLU A 53 -28.91 -10.88 -11.33
CA GLU A 53 -29.04 -12.07 -10.49
C GLU A 53 -27.78 -12.95 -10.49
N LYS A 54 -27.08 -13.04 -11.63
CA LYS A 54 -25.79 -13.73 -11.69
C LYS A 54 -24.74 -13.01 -10.84
N PHE A 55 -24.69 -11.69 -10.92
CA PHE A 55 -23.80 -10.85 -10.12
C PHE A 55 -24.12 -10.97 -8.62
N ASN A 56 -25.38 -10.78 -8.23
CA ASN A 56 -25.86 -10.95 -6.85
C ASN A 56 -25.52 -12.35 -6.32
N ARG A 57 -25.71 -13.40 -7.13
CA ARG A 57 -25.32 -14.77 -6.74
C ARG A 57 -23.81 -14.93 -6.55
N ALA A 58 -22.99 -14.26 -7.34
CA ALA A 58 -21.55 -14.28 -7.18
C ALA A 58 -21.12 -13.54 -5.91
N MET A 59 -21.68 -12.36 -5.67
CA MET A 59 -21.38 -11.52 -4.49
C MET A 59 -21.86 -12.16 -3.18
N ARG A 60 -23.00 -12.86 -3.20
CA ARG A 60 -23.52 -13.62 -2.04
C ARG A 60 -22.61 -14.75 -1.55
N LYS A 61 -21.65 -15.20 -2.36
CA LYS A 61 -20.62 -16.15 -1.91
C LYS A 61 -19.60 -15.50 -0.98
N ILE A 62 -19.45 -14.18 -1.07
CA ILE A 62 -18.51 -13.37 -0.28
C ILE A 62 -19.25 -12.79 0.91
N TYR A 63 -20.42 -12.20 0.67
CA TYR A 63 -21.28 -11.60 1.69
C TYR A 63 -22.72 -12.11 1.56
N PRO A 64 -23.19 -13.04 2.42
CA PRO A 64 -24.47 -13.73 2.25
C PRO A 64 -25.71 -12.83 2.15
N GLU A 65 -25.71 -11.69 2.86
CA GLU A 65 -26.81 -10.73 2.89
C GLU A 65 -26.81 -9.77 1.70
N PHE A 66 -25.82 -9.88 0.80
CA PHE A 66 -25.68 -8.96 -0.32
C PHE A 66 -26.92 -8.92 -1.22
N SER A 67 -27.38 -7.71 -1.49
CA SER A 67 -28.33 -7.41 -2.55
C SER A 67 -27.94 -6.07 -3.17
N LEU A 68 -27.66 -6.05 -4.47
CA LEU A 68 -27.25 -4.83 -5.17
C LEU A 68 -28.30 -3.72 -4.97
N ALA A 69 -27.86 -2.58 -4.46
CA ALA A 69 -28.66 -1.36 -4.36
C ALA A 69 -28.25 -0.35 -5.43
N GLU A 70 -26.95 -0.07 -5.53
CA GLU A 70 -26.39 0.85 -6.51
C GLU A 70 -24.92 0.53 -6.82
N GLU A 71 -24.50 0.86 -8.03
CA GLU A 71 -23.08 0.93 -8.39
C GLU A 71 -22.53 2.30 -7.99
N VAL A 72 -21.39 2.32 -7.31
CA VAL A 72 -20.79 3.54 -6.79
C VAL A 72 -19.72 4.02 -7.76
N ALA A 73 -19.87 5.25 -8.25
CA ALA A 73 -18.85 5.89 -9.07
C ALA A 73 -17.56 6.07 -8.25
N LEU A 74 -16.42 5.73 -8.84
CA LEU A 74 -15.13 5.84 -8.17
C LEU A 74 -14.72 7.31 -7.99
N ASP A 75 -14.31 7.66 -6.78
CA ASP A 75 -13.59 8.91 -6.54
C ASP A 75 -12.13 8.74 -6.98
N SER A 76 -11.76 9.42 -8.07
CA SER A 76 -10.42 9.37 -8.64
C SER A 76 -9.32 9.83 -7.68
N LYS A 77 -9.66 10.61 -6.65
CA LYS A 77 -8.70 11.07 -5.63
C LYS A 77 -8.25 9.93 -4.73
N TYR A 78 -9.14 8.98 -4.45
CA TYR A 78 -8.92 7.92 -3.47
C TYR A 78 -8.89 6.51 -4.08
N SER A 79 -9.18 6.38 -5.38
CA SER A 79 -9.19 5.09 -6.08
C SER A 79 -7.80 4.51 -6.33
N SER A 80 -6.71 5.24 -6.08
CA SER A 80 -5.34 4.78 -6.22
C SER A 80 -4.47 5.24 -5.04
N ASN A 81 -3.59 4.35 -4.58
CA ASN A 81 -2.67 4.57 -3.47
C ASN A 81 -1.33 3.90 -3.79
N ALA A 82 -0.23 4.65 -3.68
CA ALA A 82 1.11 4.16 -4.03
C ALA A 82 1.64 3.04 -3.12
N THR A 83 1.06 2.89 -1.92
CA THR A 83 1.42 1.87 -0.93
C THR A 83 0.57 0.61 -1.09
N TYR A 84 -0.74 0.76 -1.29
CA TYR A 84 -1.69 -0.35 -1.26
C TYR A 84 -2.11 -0.87 -2.64
N GLY A 85 -2.28 0.02 -3.63
CA GLY A 85 -2.70 -0.35 -4.99
C GLY A 85 -3.89 0.49 -5.46
N GLU A 86 -4.93 -0.15 -6.00
CA GLU A 86 -6.08 0.58 -6.56
C GLU A 86 -7.43 -0.12 -6.36
N VAL A 87 -8.51 0.66 -6.41
CA VAL A 87 -9.90 0.19 -6.45
C VAL A 87 -10.38 0.20 -7.90
N LEU A 88 -10.93 -0.92 -8.34
CA LEU A 88 -11.40 -1.13 -9.71
C LEU A 88 -12.91 -0.94 -9.85
N SER A 89 -13.68 -1.28 -8.82
CA SER A 89 -15.13 -1.08 -8.77
C SER A 89 -15.64 -1.12 -7.34
N VAL A 90 -16.77 -0.46 -7.09
CA VAL A 90 -17.46 -0.47 -5.80
C VAL A 90 -18.95 -0.61 -6.04
N VAL A 91 -19.58 -1.52 -5.31
CA VAL A 91 -21.03 -1.69 -5.30
C VAL A 91 -21.55 -1.60 -3.89
N LYS A 92 -22.74 -1.01 -3.73
CA LYS A 92 -23.41 -0.89 -2.45
C LYS A 92 -24.54 -1.91 -2.35
N SER A 93 -24.64 -2.51 -1.18
CA SER A 93 -25.70 -3.43 -0.79
C SER A 93 -26.86 -2.68 -0.13
N THR A 94 -28.07 -3.24 -0.19
CA THR A 94 -29.29 -2.64 0.38
C THR A 94 -29.25 -2.45 1.90
N ASP A 95 -28.43 -3.23 2.59
CA ASP A 95 -28.18 -3.13 4.04
C ASP A 95 -27.11 -2.09 4.40
N GLY A 96 -26.57 -1.38 3.41
CA GLY A 96 -25.53 -0.38 3.58
C GLY A 96 -24.11 -0.92 3.59
N ALA A 97 -23.91 -2.23 3.40
CA ALA A 97 -22.58 -2.80 3.17
C ALA A 97 -22.05 -2.44 1.77
N TYR A 98 -20.74 -2.54 1.58
CA TYR A 98 -20.08 -2.28 0.32
C TYR A 98 -19.24 -3.49 -0.10
N ILE A 99 -19.21 -3.78 -1.39
CA ILE A 99 -18.25 -4.72 -1.97
C ILE A 99 -17.35 -3.96 -2.92
N LEU A 100 -16.05 -4.04 -2.66
CA LEU A 100 -15.00 -3.37 -3.41
C LEU A 100 -14.18 -4.41 -4.16
N GLN A 101 -13.90 -4.15 -5.43
CA GLN A 101 -12.88 -4.87 -6.17
C GLN A 101 -11.58 -4.09 -6.04
N THR A 102 -10.57 -4.68 -5.39
CA THR A 102 -9.29 -4.01 -5.16
C THR A 102 -8.15 -4.82 -5.73
N LYS A 103 -7.14 -4.13 -6.24
CA LYS A 103 -5.89 -4.71 -6.73
C LYS A 103 -4.75 -4.28 -5.82
N GLY A 104 -4.21 -5.24 -5.07
CA GLY A 104 -3.06 -5.05 -4.20
C GLY A 104 -1.73 -5.22 -4.93
N ILE A 105 -0.76 -4.41 -4.54
CA ILE A 105 0.62 -4.42 -5.06
C ILE A 105 1.61 -4.98 -4.04
N GLY A 106 2.88 -5.11 -4.40
CA GLY A 106 3.95 -5.59 -3.49
C GLY A 106 4.01 -7.12 -3.36
N GLY A 107 3.45 -7.85 -4.33
CA GLY A 107 3.51 -9.30 -4.38
C GLY A 107 4.85 -9.85 -4.83
N PHE A 108 4.94 -11.18 -4.97
CA PHE A 108 6.17 -11.83 -5.44
C PHE A 108 6.55 -11.29 -6.82
N SER A 109 7.84 -11.04 -7.08
CA SER A 109 8.31 -10.53 -8.38
C SER A 109 7.58 -9.26 -8.87
N SER A 110 7.21 -8.37 -7.95
CA SER A 110 6.39 -7.17 -8.23
C SER A 110 4.98 -7.49 -8.78
N GLY A 111 4.50 -8.70 -8.52
CA GLY A 111 3.19 -9.18 -8.91
C GLY A 111 2.05 -8.52 -8.14
N THR A 112 0.84 -8.68 -8.66
CA THR A 112 -0.39 -8.11 -8.09
C THR A 112 -1.41 -9.20 -7.75
N ILE A 113 -2.36 -8.88 -6.87
CA ILE A 113 -3.51 -9.73 -6.56
C ILE A 113 -4.76 -8.86 -6.58
N THR A 114 -5.78 -9.30 -7.32
CA THR A 114 -7.10 -8.68 -7.32
C THR A 114 -8.05 -9.50 -6.48
N ILE A 115 -8.71 -8.85 -5.52
CA ILE A 115 -9.68 -9.47 -4.61
C ILE A 115 -11.01 -8.70 -4.63
N TYR A 116 -12.07 -9.35 -4.20
CA TYR A 116 -13.24 -8.65 -3.66
C TYR A 116 -13.12 -8.56 -2.16
N VAL A 117 -13.54 -7.43 -1.59
CA VAL A 117 -13.64 -7.19 -0.15
C VAL A 117 -15.04 -6.67 0.15
N ALA A 118 -15.75 -7.35 1.04
CA ALA A 118 -17.02 -6.91 1.59
C ALA A 118 -16.79 -6.21 2.92
N VAL A 119 -17.30 -4.99 3.06
CA VAL A 119 -17.19 -4.15 4.25
C VAL A 119 -18.59 -3.83 4.75
N THR A 120 -18.84 -4.03 6.04
CA THR A 120 -20.14 -3.69 6.63
C THR A 120 -20.36 -2.18 6.63
N GLY A 121 -21.61 -1.73 6.53
CA GLY A 121 -21.94 -0.32 6.77
C GLY A 121 -21.91 0.04 8.26
N GLY A 122 -22.01 1.35 8.55
CA GLY A 122 -22.14 1.88 9.91
C GLY A 122 -20.89 2.59 10.44
N GLU A 123 -20.92 2.96 11.74
CA GLU A 123 -19.87 3.73 12.40
C GLU A 123 -18.60 2.91 12.70
N ASN A 124 -18.73 1.61 12.94
CA ASN A 124 -17.61 0.68 13.18
C ASN A 124 -17.57 -0.42 12.11
N PRO A 125 -17.25 -0.07 10.86
CA PRO A 125 -17.25 -1.00 9.74
C PRO A 125 -16.14 -2.05 9.87
N THR A 126 -16.49 -3.31 9.60
CA THR A 126 -15.57 -4.44 9.62
C THR A 126 -15.57 -5.18 8.30
N ILE A 127 -14.55 -5.98 8.08
CA ILE A 127 -14.45 -6.84 6.89
C ILE A 127 -15.38 -8.05 7.08
N ALA A 128 -16.43 -8.12 6.26
CA ALA A 128 -17.44 -9.18 6.33
C ALA A 128 -17.08 -10.42 5.48
N GLY A 129 -16.20 -10.24 4.49
CA GLY A 129 -15.85 -11.30 3.54
C GLY A 129 -14.83 -10.83 2.53
N TRP A 130 -14.03 -11.75 1.97
CA TRP A 130 -13.15 -11.44 0.85
C TRP A 130 -12.86 -12.69 0.01
N THR A 131 -12.44 -12.50 -1.24
CA THR A 131 -12.04 -13.62 -2.10
C THR A 131 -11.08 -13.20 -3.20
N ILE A 132 -10.21 -14.11 -3.63
CA ILE A 132 -9.25 -13.89 -4.72
C ILE A 132 -9.96 -14.05 -6.08
N LEU A 133 -9.80 -13.05 -6.95
CA LEU A 133 -10.32 -13.05 -8.32
C LEU A 133 -9.25 -13.43 -9.32
N ALA A 134 -8.11 -12.74 -9.22
CA ALA A 134 -7.02 -12.84 -10.18
C ALA A 134 -5.70 -12.58 -9.46
N ASN A 135 -4.63 -13.08 -10.04
CA ASN A 135 -3.28 -12.81 -9.58
C ASN A 135 -2.33 -12.78 -10.78
N GLU A 136 -1.29 -11.96 -10.67
CA GLU A 136 -0.25 -11.81 -11.68
C GLU A 136 1.10 -11.90 -10.98
N GLY A 137 2.01 -12.73 -11.51
CA GLY A 137 3.38 -12.82 -11.00
C GLY A 137 3.53 -13.42 -9.60
N GLN A 138 2.56 -14.15 -9.06
CA GLN A 138 2.63 -14.67 -7.69
C GLN A 138 3.35 -16.02 -7.56
N SER A 139 3.88 -16.29 -6.36
CA SER A 139 4.46 -17.59 -5.99
C SER A 139 3.70 -18.19 -4.83
N PHE A 140 3.50 -19.52 -4.86
CA PHE A 140 2.78 -20.27 -3.82
C PHE A 140 1.37 -19.77 -3.50
N ILE A 141 0.73 -19.00 -4.39
CA ILE A 141 -0.65 -18.51 -4.21
C ILE A 141 -1.66 -19.65 -4.00
N GLY A 142 -1.37 -20.84 -4.55
CA GLY A 142 -2.17 -22.05 -4.31
C GLY A 142 -2.22 -22.53 -2.85
N ASN A 143 -1.30 -22.06 -2.00
CA ASN A 143 -1.34 -22.32 -0.56
C ASN A 143 -2.37 -21.44 0.16
N ILE A 144 -2.88 -20.39 -0.50
CA ILE A 144 -3.99 -19.57 0.03
C ILE A 144 -5.30 -20.31 -0.22
N THR A 145 -5.65 -21.18 0.71
CA THR A 145 -6.84 -22.02 0.64
C THR A 145 -8.15 -21.23 0.82
N SER A 146 -9.27 -21.88 0.50
CA SER A 146 -10.60 -21.34 0.79
C SER A 146 -10.88 -21.16 2.29
N ASN A 147 -10.18 -21.88 3.18
CA ASN A 147 -10.30 -21.65 4.62
C ASN A 147 -9.68 -20.31 4.99
N HIS A 148 -8.50 -19.97 4.45
CA HIS A 148 -7.88 -18.66 4.68
C HIS A 148 -8.81 -17.51 4.27
N GLN A 149 -9.47 -17.64 3.11
CA GLN A 149 -10.45 -16.65 2.61
C GLN A 149 -11.71 -16.52 3.49
N LYS A 150 -11.98 -17.49 4.37
CA LYS A 150 -13.12 -17.46 5.31
C LYS A 150 -12.75 -17.03 6.73
N THR A 151 -11.46 -16.98 7.05
CA THR A 151 -10.99 -16.75 8.43
C THR A 151 -10.13 -15.51 8.56
N TRP A 152 -9.25 -15.25 7.60
CA TRP A 152 -8.37 -14.09 7.68
C TRP A 152 -9.18 -12.82 7.47
N PHE A 153 -8.86 -11.79 8.24
CA PHE A 153 -9.46 -10.46 8.19
C PHE A 153 -10.93 -10.37 8.58
N ILE A 154 -11.66 -11.49 8.68
CA ILE A 154 -13.10 -11.46 8.93
C ILE A 154 -13.39 -10.93 10.34
N GLY A 155 -14.12 -9.82 10.41
CA GLY A 155 -14.44 -9.12 11.64
C GLY A 155 -13.43 -8.04 12.03
N ASP A 156 -12.29 -7.95 11.35
CA ASP A 156 -11.29 -6.91 11.62
C ASP A 156 -11.84 -5.54 11.20
N SER A 157 -11.46 -4.50 11.96
CA SER A 157 -11.81 -3.13 11.65
C SER A 157 -11.10 -2.68 10.37
N ILE A 158 -11.80 -1.95 9.50
CA ILE A 158 -11.16 -1.37 8.30
C ILE A 158 -10.19 -0.23 8.63
N SER A 159 -10.25 0.31 9.85
CA SER A 159 -9.33 1.34 10.35
C SER A 159 -7.98 0.76 10.78
N GLU A 160 -7.87 -0.57 10.91
CA GLU A 160 -6.63 -1.25 11.24
C GLU A 160 -5.87 -1.65 9.97
N VAL A 161 -4.60 -1.24 9.88
CA VAL A 161 -3.72 -1.61 8.77
C VAL A 161 -3.30 -3.07 8.90
N GLN A 162 -3.75 -3.89 7.95
CA GLN A 162 -3.43 -5.29 7.86
C GLN A 162 -1.99 -5.47 7.37
N SER A 163 -1.23 -6.33 8.05
CA SER A 163 0.17 -6.58 7.71
C SER A 163 0.56 -8.03 7.93
N VAL A 164 1.54 -8.49 7.15
CA VAL A 164 2.13 -9.82 7.32
C VAL A 164 3.15 -9.75 8.46
N SER A 165 2.73 -10.11 9.67
CA SER A 165 3.64 -10.24 10.82
C SER A 165 3.91 -11.72 11.14
N VAL A 166 5.13 -12.00 11.61
CA VAL A 166 5.53 -13.33 12.08
C VAL A 166 4.85 -13.57 13.45
N GLY A 167 3.59 -13.99 13.42
CA GLY A 167 2.80 -14.20 14.64
C GLY A 167 1.28 -14.10 14.43
N ASN A 168 0.83 -13.36 13.40
CA ASN A 168 -0.60 -13.16 13.10
C ASN A 168 -1.29 -14.36 12.41
N GLY A 169 -0.68 -15.55 12.43
CA GLY A 169 -1.31 -16.77 11.88
C GLY A 169 -1.40 -16.85 10.35
N PHE A 170 -0.73 -15.95 9.62
CA PHE A 170 -0.51 -16.08 8.16
C PHE A 170 0.55 -17.17 7.90
N GLY A 171 0.09 -18.42 7.88
CA GLY A 171 0.94 -19.61 7.84
C GLY A 171 0.88 -20.37 6.51
N SER A 172 0.79 -19.68 5.36
CA SER A 172 0.69 -20.38 4.06
C SER A 172 2.03 -20.57 3.36
N GLY A 173 3.12 -19.97 3.87
CA GLY A 173 4.43 -19.97 3.21
C GLY A 173 4.46 -19.15 1.91
N ALA A 174 3.49 -18.24 1.71
CA ALA A 174 3.38 -17.38 0.54
C ALA A 174 3.51 -15.89 0.92
N THR A 175 4.48 -15.56 1.78
CA THR A 175 4.64 -14.25 2.44
C THR A 175 4.48 -13.03 1.52
N TYR A 176 5.08 -13.05 0.33
CA TYR A 176 4.92 -11.95 -0.62
C TYR A 176 3.51 -11.86 -1.21
N SER A 177 2.87 -12.99 -1.49
CA SER A 177 1.47 -13.01 -1.93
C SER A 177 0.51 -12.60 -0.81
N GLU A 178 0.79 -12.99 0.44
CA GLU A 178 0.07 -12.53 1.63
C GLU A 178 0.17 -10.99 1.75
N MET A 179 1.35 -10.41 1.46
CA MET A 179 1.54 -8.95 1.46
C MET A 179 0.63 -8.26 0.44
N ALA A 180 0.55 -8.77 -0.79
CA ALA A 180 -0.35 -8.23 -1.80
C ALA A 180 -1.83 -8.37 -1.41
N ILE A 181 -2.21 -9.43 -0.69
CA ILE A 181 -3.57 -9.57 -0.14
C ILE A 181 -3.83 -8.52 0.94
N CYS A 182 -2.93 -8.37 1.92
CA CYS A 182 -3.06 -7.34 2.96
C CYS A 182 -3.17 -5.94 2.35
N ASN A 183 -2.36 -5.63 1.34
CA ASN A 183 -2.42 -4.36 0.61
C ASN A 183 -3.75 -4.18 -0.11
N ALA A 184 -4.31 -5.22 -0.74
CA ALA A 184 -5.62 -5.13 -1.37
C ALA A 184 -6.76 -4.90 -0.36
N ILE A 185 -6.68 -5.51 0.83
CA ILE A 185 -7.62 -5.28 1.95
C ILE A 185 -7.48 -3.85 2.48
N ASN A 186 -6.26 -3.38 2.72
CA ASN A 186 -5.96 -2.02 3.17
C ASN A 186 -6.45 -0.98 2.16
N MET A 187 -6.34 -1.26 0.85
CA MET A 187 -6.88 -0.39 -0.19
C MET A 187 -8.41 -0.25 -0.08
N ALA A 188 -9.11 -1.34 0.26
CA ALA A 188 -10.55 -1.32 0.47
C ALA A 188 -10.91 -0.46 1.68
N GLY A 189 -10.22 -0.66 2.81
CA GLY A 189 -10.39 0.17 4.01
C GLY A 189 -10.11 1.65 3.75
N TYR A 190 -8.98 1.94 3.10
CA TYR A 190 -8.61 3.30 2.69
C TYR A 190 -9.71 3.98 1.88
N TYR A 191 -10.24 3.31 0.85
CA TYR A 191 -11.30 3.89 0.03
C TYR A 191 -12.60 4.08 0.83
N CYS A 192 -13.00 3.09 1.64
CA CYS A 192 -14.18 3.19 2.49
C CYS A 192 -14.11 4.37 3.47
N MET A 193 -12.95 4.57 4.12
CA MET A 193 -12.75 5.67 5.05
C MET A 193 -12.71 7.04 4.35
N ASN A 194 -11.97 7.15 3.24
CA ASN A 194 -11.68 8.45 2.63
C ASN A 194 -12.74 8.90 1.61
N ALA A 195 -13.32 7.98 0.84
CA ALA A 195 -14.29 8.29 -0.20
C ALA A 195 -15.74 8.06 0.25
N LEU A 196 -15.98 7.05 1.09
CA LEU A 196 -17.33 6.67 1.51
C LEU A 196 -17.70 7.16 2.92
N GLY A 197 -16.74 7.71 3.67
CA GLY A 197 -16.95 8.21 5.02
C GLY A 197 -17.35 7.12 6.03
N LEU A 198 -16.87 5.89 5.83
CA LEU A 198 -17.12 4.77 6.71
C LEU A 198 -16.00 4.60 7.73
N GLY A 199 -16.35 4.47 9.00
CA GLY A 199 -15.37 4.29 10.08
C GLY A 199 -14.58 5.56 10.39
N SER A 200 -13.62 5.44 11.30
CA SER A 200 -12.68 6.51 11.62
C SER A 200 -11.48 6.41 10.68
N ASN A 201 -10.96 7.55 10.22
CA ASN A 201 -9.73 7.60 9.43
C ASN A 201 -8.61 8.16 10.30
N PRO A 202 -8.06 7.38 11.25
CA PRO A 202 -7.14 7.92 12.24
C PRO A 202 -5.86 8.48 11.61
N GLU A 203 -5.41 7.94 10.47
CA GLU A 203 -4.29 8.51 9.70
C GLU A 203 -4.66 9.86 9.07
N GLY A 204 -5.84 9.98 8.44
CA GLY A 204 -6.31 11.23 7.85
C GLY A 204 -6.63 12.30 8.89
N GLU A 205 -7.17 11.91 10.03
CA GLU A 205 -7.44 12.77 11.18
C GLU A 205 -6.13 13.26 11.80
N ALA A 206 -5.15 12.38 11.99
CA ALA A 206 -3.81 12.75 12.44
C ALA A 206 -3.11 13.68 11.44
N LEU A 207 -3.20 13.40 10.14
CA LEU A 207 -2.65 14.25 9.09
C LEU A 207 -3.29 15.64 9.13
N GLN A 208 -4.62 15.73 9.26
CA GLN A 208 -5.31 17.01 9.35
C GLN A 208 -4.85 17.78 10.59
N ALA A 209 -4.74 17.12 11.75
CA ALA A 209 -4.24 17.75 12.97
C ALA A 209 -2.80 18.28 12.82
N VAL A 210 -1.94 17.55 12.11
CA VAL A 210 -0.58 18.01 11.77
C VAL A 210 -0.62 19.24 10.86
N MET A 211 -1.47 19.24 9.84
CA MET A 211 -1.61 20.37 8.91
C MET A 211 -2.18 21.61 9.60
N ASP A 212 -3.14 21.43 10.51
CA ASP A 212 -3.71 22.53 11.31
C ASP A 212 -2.65 23.13 12.24
N LEU A 213 -1.77 22.30 12.80
CA LEU A 213 -0.67 22.73 13.65
C LEU A 213 0.40 23.50 12.89
N LEU A 214 0.74 23.07 11.67
CA LEU A 214 1.63 23.79 10.76
C LEU A 214 1.02 25.12 10.27
N GLY A 215 -0.31 25.15 10.16
CA GLY A 215 -1.07 26.33 9.77
C GLY A 215 -0.99 26.66 8.28
N ALA A 216 -1.58 27.81 7.92
CA ALA A 216 -1.75 28.24 6.52
C ALA A 216 -0.43 28.38 5.75
N ASP A 217 0.67 28.59 6.47
CA ASP A 217 2.00 28.73 5.89
C ASP A 217 2.50 27.46 5.19
N TYR A 218 1.95 26.29 5.51
CA TYR A 218 2.30 25.01 4.89
C TYR A 218 1.13 24.43 4.09
N ALA A 219 0.10 25.21 3.74
CA ALA A 219 -1.09 24.70 3.05
C ALA A 219 -0.82 24.11 1.65
N SER A 220 0.32 24.45 1.03
CA SER A 220 0.79 23.87 -0.24
C SER A 220 1.44 22.50 -0.08
N TYR A 221 1.78 22.10 1.15
CA TYR A 221 2.51 20.88 1.41
C TYR A 221 1.60 19.67 1.22
N THR A 222 2.13 18.66 0.54
CA THR A 222 1.56 17.31 0.54
C THR A 222 2.41 16.46 1.48
N LEU A 223 1.92 16.24 2.69
CA LEU A 223 2.58 15.32 3.61
C LEU A 223 2.17 13.88 3.29
N THR A 224 3.15 12.99 3.24
CA THR A 224 2.94 11.55 3.04
C THR A 224 3.09 10.85 4.39
N GLY A 225 2.06 10.09 4.77
CA GLY A 225 1.98 9.36 6.03
C GLY A 225 2.39 7.91 5.93
N ARG A 226 2.76 7.34 7.08
CA ARG A 226 2.72 5.89 7.31
C ARG A 226 2.00 5.61 8.63
N GLY A 227 0.93 4.81 8.57
CA GLY A 227 0.32 4.19 9.75
C GLY A 227 1.20 3.12 10.39
N ASN A 228 1.31 3.19 11.72
CA ASN A 228 1.94 2.20 12.60
C ASN A 228 3.31 1.68 12.11
N VAL A 229 4.33 2.56 12.20
CA VAL A 229 5.74 2.23 11.89
C VAL A 229 6.29 1.11 12.81
N LEU A 230 5.62 0.81 13.93
CA LEU A 230 6.03 -0.18 14.93
C LEU A 230 5.63 -1.63 14.59
N SER A 231 4.58 -1.87 13.78
CA SER A 231 4.12 -3.23 13.47
C SER A 231 4.85 -3.88 12.29
N ALA A 232 5.54 -3.08 11.46
CA ALA A 232 6.40 -3.56 10.38
C ALA A 232 7.82 -3.85 10.90
N ASN A 233 8.00 -5.00 11.58
CA ASN A 233 9.31 -5.53 12.02
C ASN A 233 10.16 -4.54 12.84
N ALA A 234 9.81 -4.35 14.10
CA ALA A 234 10.71 -3.80 15.11
C ALA A 234 11.86 -4.80 15.41
N GLY A 235 12.83 -4.88 14.51
CA GLY A 235 14.20 -5.29 14.89
C GLY A 235 14.77 -4.26 15.88
N SER A 236 15.65 -4.70 16.78
CA SER A 236 16.14 -3.98 17.97
C SER A 236 17.02 -2.73 17.71
N GLY A 237 16.75 -1.96 16.65
CA GLY A 237 17.59 -0.83 16.23
C GLY A 237 16.91 0.20 15.33
N THR A 238 15.58 0.28 15.27
CA THR A 238 14.88 1.30 14.46
C THR A 238 14.69 2.62 15.21
N VAL A 239 14.52 3.73 14.48
CA VAL A 239 14.10 5.04 15.05
C VAL A 239 12.79 4.93 15.85
N ALA A 240 11.99 3.92 15.53
CA ALA A 240 10.76 3.58 16.23
C ALA A 240 11.00 3.23 17.72
N THR A 241 12.12 2.58 18.06
CA THR A 241 12.52 2.29 19.46
C THR A 241 13.14 3.51 20.16
N LEU A 242 13.58 4.52 19.39
CA LEU A 242 14.22 5.74 19.89
C LEU A 242 13.23 6.83 20.31
N LEU A 243 12.02 6.79 19.76
CA LEU A 243 10.93 7.72 20.06
C LEU A 243 9.78 7.03 20.82
N SER A 244 9.79 5.69 20.94
CA SER A 244 8.90 4.98 21.84
C SER A 244 9.27 5.30 23.29
N THR A 245 8.29 5.75 24.06
CA THR A 245 8.41 5.85 25.51
C THR A 245 7.68 4.67 26.15
N ASP A 246 7.92 4.37 27.43
CA ASP A 246 7.21 3.29 28.13
C ASP A 246 5.67 3.52 28.21
N THR A 247 5.20 4.72 27.86
CA THR A 247 3.80 5.15 28.00
C THR A 247 3.09 5.43 26.68
N ASP A 248 3.79 5.92 25.64
CA ASP A 248 3.18 6.31 24.36
C ASP A 248 3.89 5.67 23.16
N THR A 249 3.12 4.98 22.32
CA THR A 249 3.59 4.39 21.05
C THR A 249 3.47 5.39 19.90
N LEU A 250 4.48 5.43 19.02
CA LEU A 250 4.43 6.19 17.78
C LEU A 250 3.36 5.60 16.85
N SER A 251 2.28 6.35 16.65
CA SER A 251 1.12 5.95 15.84
C SER A 251 1.32 6.27 14.37
N TYR A 252 1.84 7.47 14.05
CA TYR A 252 2.08 7.92 12.66
C TYR A 252 3.36 8.73 12.52
N LEU A 253 3.99 8.63 11.34
CA LEU A 253 5.05 9.52 10.88
C LEU A 253 4.62 10.14 9.55
N PHE A 254 4.55 11.47 9.50
CA PHE A 254 4.32 12.22 8.27
C PHE A 254 5.58 12.96 7.84
N THR A 255 5.83 13.00 6.54
CA THR A 255 6.94 13.76 5.96
C THR A 255 6.48 14.53 4.74
N GLY A 256 7.05 15.71 4.50
CA GLY A 256 6.78 16.45 3.28
C GLY A 256 7.84 17.50 2.99
N THR A 257 8.00 17.79 1.70
CA THR A 257 8.96 18.77 1.19
C THR A 257 8.19 19.87 0.47
N GLY A 258 8.58 21.11 0.70
CA GLY A 258 7.99 22.26 0.02
C GLY A 258 8.89 23.47 0.02
N ASP A 259 8.29 24.62 -0.25
CA ASP A 259 8.96 25.90 -0.45
C ASP A 259 9.62 26.49 0.82
N LYS A 260 9.22 26.01 2.00
CA LYS A 260 9.72 26.41 3.32
C LYS A 260 10.60 25.35 3.99
N GLY A 261 11.16 24.45 3.18
CA GLY A 261 12.00 23.36 3.66
C GLY A 261 11.21 22.08 3.91
N ASP A 262 11.84 21.13 4.57
CA ASP A 262 11.21 19.86 4.86
C ASP A 262 10.47 19.88 6.20
N VAL A 263 9.47 19.03 6.30
CA VAL A 263 8.62 18.84 7.48
C VAL A 263 8.64 17.37 7.87
N GLN A 264 8.79 17.11 9.17
CA GLN A 264 8.57 15.80 9.77
C GLN A 264 7.60 15.92 10.94
N ALA A 265 6.55 15.12 10.96
CA ALA A 265 5.60 15.10 12.07
C ALA A 265 5.51 13.71 12.69
N PHE A 266 5.77 13.64 13.99
CA PHE A 266 5.65 12.46 14.82
C PHE A 266 4.33 12.54 15.59
N VAL A 267 3.46 11.55 15.40
CA VAL A 267 2.15 11.48 16.07
C VAL A 267 2.12 10.26 16.96
N TYR A 268 1.78 10.45 18.23
CA TYR A 268 1.79 9.43 19.26
C TYR A 268 0.54 9.51 20.14
N GLY A 269 0.10 8.36 20.67
CA GLY A 269 -1.18 8.23 21.39
C GLY A 269 -2.39 7.98 20.49
N GLU A 270 -3.57 7.90 21.09
CA GLU A 270 -4.87 7.61 20.44
C GLU A 270 -6.00 8.54 20.98
N GLY A 271 -7.02 8.79 20.15
CA GLY A 271 -8.22 9.56 20.53
C GLY A 271 -7.95 11.02 20.90
N ASP A 272 -8.61 11.54 21.93
CA ASP A 272 -8.50 12.96 22.35
C ASP A 272 -7.13 13.33 22.94
N GLY A 273 -6.29 12.31 23.22
CA GLY A 273 -4.96 12.46 23.83
C GLY A 273 -3.80 12.44 22.84
N ILE A 274 -4.07 12.58 21.52
CA ILE A 274 -3.02 12.58 20.50
C ILE A 274 -2.02 13.69 20.78
N LYS A 275 -0.75 13.31 20.77
CA LYS A 275 0.41 14.18 20.89
C LYS A 275 1.13 14.25 19.56
N ILE A 276 1.52 15.46 19.17
CA ILE A 276 2.15 15.74 17.88
C ILE A 276 3.40 16.58 18.12
N ILE A 277 4.53 16.11 17.57
CA ILE A 277 5.77 16.88 17.45
C ILE A 277 6.06 17.05 15.97
N VAL A 278 6.11 18.29 15.51
CA VAL A 278 6.46 18.65 14.13
C VAL A 278 7.82 19.34 14.13
N VAL A 279 8.73 18.84 13.31
CA VAL A 279 10.03 19.44 13.10
C VAL A 279 10.08 20.05 11.70
N THR A 280 10.50 21.31 11.66
CA THR A 280 10.66 22.10 10.45
C THR A 280 12.03 22.77 10.47
N ASP A 281 12.47 23.30 9.32
CA ASP A 281 13.68 24.13 9.25
C ASP A 281 13.62 25.37 10.15
N SER A 282 12.42 25.84 10.49
CA SER A 282 12.19 27.02 11.34
C SER A 282 12.13 26.68 12.83
N GLY A 283 12.14 25.39 13.20
CA GLY A 283 12.06 24.93 14.59
C GLY A 283 11.04 23.82 14.80
N ILE A 284 10.76 23.55 16.08
CA ILE A 284 9.86 22.50 16.53
C ILE A 284 8.51 23.12 16.93
N VAL A 285 7.42 22.55 16.43
CA VAL A 285 6.04 22.89 16.79
C VAL A 285 5.40 21.68 17.46
N THR A 286 4.64 21.90 18.53
CA THR A 286 4.04 20.82 19.32
C THR A 286 2.55 21.04 19.53
N SER A 287 1.76 19.96 19.55
CA SER A 287 0.36 20.03 19.95
C SER A 287 0.23 20.34 21.45
N GLU A 288 -0.91 20.88 21.88
CA GLU A 288 -1.20 21.21 23.29
C GLU A 288 -1.00 20.04 24.27
N ASN A 289 -1.19 18.80 23.80
CA ASN A 289 -1.03 17.59 24.61
C ASN A 289 0.44 17.20 24.89
N VAL A 290 1.42 17.87 24.25
CA VAL A 290 2.85 17.66 24.53
C VAL A 290 3.29 18.57 25.67
N ALA A 291 3.69 17.98 26.80
CA ALA A 291 4.23 18.74 27.93
C ALA A 291 5.71 19.11 27.75
N ASP A 292 6.17 20.17 28.40
CA ASP A 292 7.57 20.66 28.35
C ASP A 292 8.63 19.63 28.83
N GLY A 293 8.20 18.55 29.51
CA GLY A 293 9.06 17.45 29.94
C GLY A 293 8.76 16.11 29.26
N ASP A 294 8.00 16.13 28.16
CA ASP A 294 7.67 14.93 27.40
C ASP A 294 8.95 14.28 26.85
N ALA A 295 9.12 12.98 27.06
CA ALA A 295 10.36 12.31 26.74
C ALA A 295 10.64 12.27 25.22
N ALA A 296 9.61 12.25 24.37
CA ALA A 296 9.79 12.35 22.92
C ALA A 296 10.22 13.76 22.52
N LEU A 297 9.62 14.81 23.13
CA LEU A 297 10.04 16.19 22.89
C LEU A 297 11.48 16.43 23.34
N LEU A 298 11.86 15.95 24.52
CA LEU A 298 13.23 16.03 25.03
C LEU A 298 14.20 15.28 24.13
N ALA A 299 13.82 14.11 23.60
CA ALA A 299 14.65 13.34 22.68
C ALA A 299 14.88 14.07 21.35
N VAL A 300 13.89 14.82 20.84
CA VAL A 300 14.02 15.64 19.62
C VAL A 300 14.81 16.92 19.89
N GLN A 301 14.62 17.55 21.06
CA GLN A 301 15.33 18.80 21.44
C GLN A 301 16.79 18.56 21.85
N SER A 302 17.11 17.42 22.46
CA SER A 302 18.44 17.10 22.97
C SER A 302 19.40 16.54 21.91
N LYS A 303 18.92 16.31 20.68
CA LYS A 303 19.68 15.68 19.61
C LYS A 303 19.71 16.62 18.40
N PRO A 304 20.89 16.95 17.86
CA PRO A 304 20.96 17.80 16.68
C PRO A 304 20.33 17.07 15.49
N LEU A 305 19.20 17.60 15.00
CA LEU A 305 18.60 17.18 13.75
C LEU A 305 19.40 17.78 12.59
N TYR A 306 19.90 16.92 11.70
CA TYR A 306 20.67 17.37 10.54
C TYR A 306 19.85 17.20 9.27
N THR A 307 19.67 18.32 8.58
CA THR A 307 19.10 18.37 7.23
C THR A 307 20.23 18.59 6.23
N THR A 308 20.22 17.85 5.13
CA THR A 308 21.08 18.15 3.98
C THR A 308 20.34 17.87 2.69
N THR A 309 20.56 18.73 1.70
CA THR A 309 20.14 18.52 0.33
C THR A 309 21.25 17.81 -0.44
N LEU A 310 20.93 16.68 -1.08
CA LEU A 310 21.80 15.89 -1.94
C LEU A 310 21.16 15.80 -3.33
N GLY A 311 21.67 16.61 -4.26
CA GLY A 311 21.04 16.78 -5.57
C GLY A 311 19.65 17.40 -5.45
N SER A 312 18.61 16.66 -5.82
CA SER A 312 17.20 17.08 -5.73
C SER A 312 16.46 16.55 -4.48
N TYR A 313 17.16 15.88 -3.56
CA TYR A 313 16.56 15.21 -2.40
C TYR A 313 17.06 15.87 -1.11
N THR A 314 16.16 16.23 -0.21
CA THR A 314 16.53 16.57 1.16
C THR A 314 16.29 15.36 2.05
N ALA A 315 17.20 15.10 2.98
CA ALA A 315 17.13 13.96 3.87
C ALA A 315 17.57 14.36 5.28
N PHE A 316 17.09 13.58 6.24
CA PHE A 316 17.27 13.84 7.67
C PHE A 316 18.11 12.76 8.33
N ALA A 317 18.96 13.17 9.24
CA ALA A 317 19.63 12.27 10.17
C ALA A 317 19.46 12.72 11.61
N LEU A 318 19.26 11.74 12.48
CA LEU A 318 19.20 11.90 13.91
C LEU A 318 20.38 11.18 14.56
N THR A 319 21.22 11.89 15.32
CA THR A 319 22.24 11.24 16.15
C THR A 319 21.58 10.58 17.35
N THR A 320 21.61 9.26 17.40
CA THR A 320 20.94 8.43 18.41
C THR A 320 21.77 8.23 19.66
N SER A 321 23.10 8.11 19.53
CA SER A 321 24.06 8.08 20.65
C SER A 321 25.42 8.68 20.25
N VAL A 322 26.18 9.14 21.25
CA VAL A 322 27.55 9.62 21.09
C VAL A 322 28.43 8.97 22.15
N GLU A 323 29.51 8.32 21.72
CA GLU A 323 30.50 7.69 22.60
C GLU A 323 31.86 8.35 22.38
N ALA A 324 32.27 9.21 23.31
CA ALA A 324 33.56 9.89 23.26
C ALA A 324 34.68 8.96 23.76
N GLY A 325 35.65 8.68 22.90
CA GLY A 325 36.91 8.01 23.23
C GLY A 325 38.07 9.00 23.34
N ALA A 326 39.26 8.49 23.67
CA ALA A 326 40.45 9.33 23.85
C ALA A 326 40.93 10.00 22.54
N ASP A 327 40.82 9.30 21.41
CA ASP A 327 41.34 9.75 20.11
C ASP A 327 40.26 9.83 19.01
N SER A 328 39.03 9.39 19.32
CA SER A 328 37.90 9.35 18.38
C SER A 328 36.57 9.44 19.10
N THR A 329 35.53 9.86 18.39
CA THR A 329 34.14 9.87 18.87
C THR A 329 33.29 9.03 17.93
N VAL A 330 32.49 8.11 18.49
CA VAL A 330 31.56 7.29 17.72
C VAL A 330 30.16 7.89 17.81
N TYR A 331 29.59 8.20 16.66
CA TYR A 331 28.23 8.69 16.52
C TYR A 331 27.36 7.58 15.96
N THR A 332 26.37 7.12 16.73
CA THR A 332 25.30 6.30 16.14
C THR A 332 24.28 7.24 15.55
N VAL A 333 24.01 7.12 14.25
CA VAL A 333 23.17 8.04 13.49
C VAL A 333 22.14 7.26 12.70
N ALA A 334 20.88 7.64 12.82
CA ALA A 334 19.79 7.09 12.03
C ALA A 334 19.43 8.04 10.89
N GLY A 335 19.67 7.62 9.65
CA GLY A 335 19.17 8.29 8.46
C GLY A 335 17.71 7.93 8.21
N LEU A 336 16.85 8.95 8.05
CA LEU A 336 15.44 8.81 7.74
C LEU A 336 15.21 9.02 6.24
N GLY A 337 14.91 7.93 5.54
CA GLY A 337 14.64 7.91 4.11
C GLY A 337 13.31 8.56 3.79
N ILE A 338 13.35 9.63 3.00
CA ILE A 338 12.14 10.27 2.46
C ILE A 338 11.83 9.63 1.10
N GLY A 339 10.68 8.96 1.00
CA GLY A 339 10.20 8.29 -0.21
C GLY A 339 8.81 7.67 0.02
N THR A 340 8.22 7.08 -1.02
CA THR A 340 6.93 6.35 -0.92
C THR A 340 6.96 5.16 0.05
N VAL A 341 8.17 4.71 0.42
CA VAL A 341 8.44 3.73 1.49
C VAL A 341 9.55 4.30 2.39
N PRO A 342 9.26 4.67 3.65
CA PRO A 342 10.28 5.16 4.57
C PRO A 342 11.30 4.07 4.89
N SER A 343 12.58 4.34 4.61
CA SER A 343 13.69 3.42 4.89
C SER A 343 14.56 4.01 5.99
N THR A 344 14.89 3.25 7.03
CA THR A 344 15.78 3.72 8.11
C THR A 344 17.13 3.02 8.00
N TYR A 345 18.21 3.80 7.90
CA TYR A 345 19.57 3.26 8.01
C TYR A 345 20.16 3.69 9.34
N VAL A 346 20.58 2.74 10.18
CA VAL A 346 21.38 3.05 11.36
C VAL A 346 22.84 2.79 11.05
N LEU A 347 23.64 3.83 11.18
CA LEU A 347 25.08 3.81 10.98
C LEU A 347 25.78 4.16 12.28
N LYS A 348 26.94 3.55 12.52
CA LYS A 348 27.92 4.08 13.46
C LYS A 348 29.03 4.75 12.66
N VAL A 349 29.18 6.05 12.85
CA VAL A 349 30.21 6.86 12.18
C VAL A 349 31.24 7.23 13.24
N THR A 350 32.47 6.76 13.06
CA THR A 350 33.58 7.12 13.93
C THR A 350 34.30 8.33 13.33
N VAL A 351 34.44 9.40 14.10
CA VAL A 351 35.10 10.65 13.70
C VAL A 351 36.33 10.89 14.57
N THR A 352 37.43 11.31 13.94
CA THR A 352 38.71 11.68 14.58
C THR A 352 39.02 13.14 14.30
N ASN A 353 39.77 13.79 15.20
CA ASN A 353 40.26 15.15 14.96
C ASN A 353 41.43 15.13 13.96
N ASP A 354 41.32 15.89 12.87
CA ASP A 354 42.36 16.13 11.88
C ASP A 354 42.62 17.64 11.74
N GLY A 355 43.51 18.16 12.59
CA GLY A 355 43.93 19.56 12.52
C GLY A 355 42.85 20.58 12.90
N GLY A 356 41.93 20.22 13.80
CA GLY A 356 40.82 21.08 14.24
C GLY A 356 39.51 20.88 13.48
N ALA A 357 39.45 19.88 12.61
CA ALA A 357 38.25 19.48 11.89
C ALA A 357 38.02 17.97 12.04
N GLY A 358 36.76 17.54 11.98
CA GLY A 358 36.37 16.15 11.96
C GLY A 358 36.77 15.46 10.65
N LYS A 359 37.33 14.26 10.79
CA LYS A 359 37.56 13.33 9.70
C LYS A 359 36.96 11.97 10.03
N VAL A 360 36.18 11.42 9.11
CA VAL A 360 35.62 10.06 9.23
C VAL A 360 36.75 9.05 9.25
N SER A 361 36.82 8.21 10.29
CA SER A 361 37.82 7.15 10.42
C SER A 361 37.25 5.75 10.22
N ALA A 362 35.95 5.55 10.47
CA ALA A 362 35.24 4.31 10.19
C ALA A 362 33.74 4.54 10.03
N ILE A 363 33.09 3.68 9.24
CA ILE A 363 31.63 3.60 9.12
C ILE A 363 31.24 2.14 9.27
N GLU A 364 30.35 1.84 10.21
CA GLU A 364 29.73 0.53 10.40
C GLU A 364 28.23 0.66 10.13
N ILE A 365 27.70 -0.16 9.23
CA ILE A 365 26.26 -0.21 8.94
C ILE A 365 25.63 -1.25 9.88
N ALA A 366 24.74 -0.81 10.76
CA ALA A 366 24.20 -1.63 11.85
C ALA A 366 22.84 -2.27 11.55
N THR A 367 22.33 -2.21 10.31
CA THR A 367 20.95 -2.61 9.99
C THR A 367 20.72 -4.13 9.88
N ASP A 368 19.60 -4.60 10.44
CA ASP A 368 19.06 -5.97 10.35
C ASP A 368 17.64 -6.00 9.74
N GLY A 369 17.38 -5.21 8.69
CA GLY A 369 16.15 -5.37 7.89
C GLY A 369 15.55 -4.09 7.33
N TYR A 370 15.83 -3.81 6.06
CA TYR A 370 14.86 -3.62 4.97
C TYR A 370 15.58 -2.98 3.77
N VAL A 371 15.75 -3.75 2.69
CA VAL A 371 16.17 -3.25 1.37
C VAL A 371 15.16 -3.73 0.33
N PRO A 372 14.30 -2.85 -0.18
CA PRO A 372 13.67 -3.06 -1.47
C PRO A 372 14.08 -1.95 -2.42
N GLY A 373 14.70 -2.36 -3.51
CA GLY A 373 15.19 -1.48 -4.54
C GLY A 373 16.65 -1.10 -4.31
N ALA A 374 17.37 -1.02 -5.43
CA ALA A 374 18.79 -0.76 -5.54
C ALA A 374 19.31 0.40 -4.64
N PRO A 375 20.58 0.32 -4.17
CA PRO A 375 21.61 -0.59 -4.66
C PRO A 375 21.75 -1.90 -3.89
N SER A 376 22.64 -2.77 -4.37
CA SER A 376 23.09 -3.96 -3.65
C SER A 376 23.86 -3.58 -2.37
N GLN A 377 23.94 -4.51 -1.40
CA GLN A 377 24.82 -4.37 -0.23
C GLN A 377 26.25 -3.96 -0.63
N ALA A 378 26.76 -4.51 -1.74
CA ALA A 378 28.10 -4.22 -2.23
C ALA A 378 28.30 -2.74 -2.64
N ASP A 379 27.31 -2.07 -3.23
CA ASP A 379 27.46 -0.65 -3.58
C ASP A 379 27.26 0.27 -2.36
N THR A 380 26.44 -0.17 -1.41
CA THR A 380 26.26 0.49 -0.10
C THR A 380 27.58 0.47 0.68
N ASP A 381 28.22 -0.70 0.76
CA ASP A 381 29.53 -0.89 1.38
C ASP A 381 30.62 -0.11 0.65
N LYS A 382 30.53 -0.01 -0.69
CA LYS A 382 31.47 0.78 -1.50
C LYS A 382 31.40 2.27 -1.15
N LEU A 383 30.21 2.86 -1.09
CA LEU A 383 30.06 4.27 -0.73
C LEU A 383 30.51 4.53 0.72
N ALA A 384 30.12 3.66 1.66
CA ALA A 384 30.58 3.77 3.05
C ALA A 384 32.12 3.71 3.13
N THR A 385 32.76 2.84 2.34
CA THR A 385 34.22 2.76 2.25
C THR A 385 34.83 4.04 1.68
N SER A 386 34.26 4.59 0.60
CA SER A 386 34.73 5.84 -0.01
C SER A 386 34.61 7.06 0.90
N LEU A 387 33.64 7.06 1.82
CA LEU A 387 33.43 8.11 2.80
C LEU A 387 34.40 8.03 4.00
N VAL A 388 35.16 6.94 4.15
CA VAL A 388 36.26 6.89 5.12
C VAL A 388 37.37 7.87 4.68
N GLY A 389 37.74 8.78 5.58
CA GLY A 389 38.63 9.90 5.28
C GLY A 389 37.92 11.17 4.83
N ALA A 390 36.58 11.15 4.68
CA ALA A 390 35.81 12.34 4.36
C ALA A 390 35.83 13.36 5.51
N THR A 391 35.74 14.63 5.14
CA THR A 391 35.51 15.77 6.04
C THR A 391 34.26 16.52 5.58
N SER A 392 33.79 17.48 6.37
CA SER A 392 32.64 18.32 6.04
C SER A 392 32.77 19.00 4.66
N ALA A 393 33.99 19.24 4.19
CA ALA A 393 34.27 19.87 2.89
C ALA A 393 34.34 18.88 1.71
N THR A 394 34.61 17.60 1.94
CA THR A 394 34.87 16.62 0.86
C THR A 394 33.71 15.66 0.64
N VAL A 395 32.83 15.50 1.63
CA VAL A 395 31.71 14.55 1.65
C VAL A 395 30.79 14.66 0.41
N ASP A 396 30.43 15.87 -0.03
CA ASP A 396 29.54 16.08 -1.17
C ASP A 396 30.24 15.73 -2.51
N GLY A 397 31.55 15.96 -2.60
CA GLY A 397 32.36 15.59 -3.76
C GLY A 397 32.46 14.07 -3.91
N ILE A 398 32.69 13.35 -2.80
CA ILE A 398 32.76 11.88 -2.76
C ILE A 398 31.40 11.27 -3.10
N TYR A 399 30.30 11.81 -2.54
CA TYR A 399 28.95 11.39 -2.92
C TYR A 399 28.76 11.52 -4.44
N THR A 400 29.11 12.68 -5.01
CA THR A 400 28.93 12.94 -6.45
C THR A 400 29.74 11.98 -7.33
N SER A 401 30.98 11.64 -6.95
CA SER A 401 31.84 10.77 -7.76
C SER A 401 31.51 9.28 -7.64
N ASP A 402 31.09 8.84 -6.44
CA ASP A 402 31.06 7.42 -6.09
C ASP A 402 29.64 6.86 -5.90
N HIS A 403 28.60 7.70 -5.90
CA HIS A 403 27.21 7.22 -5.92
C HIS A 403 26.90 6.46 -7.21
N VAL A 404 26.17 5.35 -7.09
CA VAL A 404 25.73 4.55 -8.24
C VAL A 404 24.35 5.04 -8.71
N ALA A 405 24.18 5.25 -10.01
CA ALA A 405 22.89 5.64 -10.58
C ALA A 405 21.83 4.54 -10.32
N GLY A 406 20.71 4.91 -9.68
CA GLY A 406 19.66 3.98 -9.27
C GLY A 406 19.72 3.56 -7.79
N ALA A 407 20.73 4.03 -7.05
CA ALA A 407 20.99 3.75 -5.63
C ALA A 407 20.60 4.90 -4.67
N THR A 408 19.85 5.86 -5.19
CA THR A 408 19.88 7.25 -4.70
C THR A 408 19.42 7.40 -3.25
N GLN A 409 18.43 6.64 -2.79
CA GLN A 409 17.93 6.76 -1.42
C GLN A 409 18.93 6.26 -0.37
N SER A 410 19.45 5.05 -0.49
CA SER A 410 20.43 4.51 0.47
C SER A 410 21.72 5.32 0.47
N ALA A 411 22.18 5.73 -0.71
CA ALA A 411 23.35 6.60 -0.84
C ALA A 411 23.13 7.95 -0.12
N ASN A 412 21.96 8.57 -0.33
CA ASN A 412 21.60 9.80 0.37
C ASN A 412 21.63 9.61 1.88
N LEU A 413 21.04 8.53 2.39
CA LEU A 413 20.92 8.28 3.83
C LEU A 413 22.27 8.08 4.51
N ILE A 414 23.17 7.32 3.89
CA ILE A 414 24.54 7.13 4.38
C ILE A 414 25.25 8.48 4.43
N THR A 415 25.16 9.27 3.35
CA THR A 415 25.82 10.58 3.26
C THR A 415 25.27 11.58 4.28
N VAL A 416 23.94 11.65 4.47
CA VAL A 416 23.32 12.52 5.48
C VAL A 416 23.78 12.14 6.89
N ALA A 417 23.83 10.84 7.20
CA ALA A 417 24.28 10.37 8.50
C ALA A 417 25.75 10.73 8.78
N VAL A 418 26.61 10.64 7.77
CA VAL A 418 28.02 11.06 7.86
C VAL A 418 28.15 12.56 8.05
N LYS A 419 27.38 13.37 7.30
CA LYS A 419 27.37 14.84 7.45
C LYS A 419 26.91 15.26 8.85
N ALA A 420 25.91 14.58 9.40
CA ALA A 420 25.44 14.80 10.76
C ALA A 420 26.55 14.58 11.81
N ALA A 421 27.23 13.43 11.74
CA ALA A 421 28.32 13.10 12.66
C ALA A 421 29.48 14.10 12.58
N LEU A 422 29.88 14.49 11.36
CA LEU A 422 30.95 15.46 11.14
C LEU A 422 30.60 16.84 11.67
N ALA A 423 29.41 17.35 11.38
CA ALA A 423 28.98 18.66 11.84
C ALA A 423 28.86 18.72 13.37
N GLN A 424 28.44 17.63 14.02
CA GLN A 424 28.37 17.55 15.48
C GLN A 424 29.75 17.56 16.12
N PHE A 425 30.69 16.83 15.52
CA PHE A 425 32.08 16.81 15.96
C PHE A 425 32.73 18.20 15.80
N ASP A 426 32.58 18.82 14.62
CA ASP A 426 33.14 20.15 14.32
C ASP A 426 32.60 21.22 15.29
N ALA A 427 31.31 21.18 15.62
CA ALA A 427 30.71 22.09 16.60
C ALA A 427 31.28 21.88 18.01
N THR A 428 31.58 20.63 18.38
CA THR A 428 32.18 20.31 19.68
C THR A 428 33.61 20.82 19.76
N VAL A 429 34.43 20.56 18.73
CA VAL A 429 35.81 21.04 18.66
C VAL A 429 35.89 22.57 18.60
N ALA A 430 34.94 23.24 17.94
CA ALA A 430 34.90 24.71 17.88
C ALA A 430 34.49 25.38 19.22
N ALA A 431 33.87 24.63 20.13
CA ALA A 431 33.46 25.12 21.44
C ALA A 431 34.55 24.94 22.52
N GLU A 432 35.57 24.12 22.24
CA GLU A 432 36.79 23.92 23.05
C GLU A 432 37.89 24.92 22.65
#